data_AF-X1N718-F1
#
_entry.id   AF-X1N718-F1
#
_cell.length_a   1.000
_cell.length_b   1.000
_cell.length_c   1.000
_cell.angle_alpha   90.00
_cell.angle_beta   90.00
_cell.angle_gamma   90.00
#
_symmetry.space_group_name_H-M   'P 1'
#
loop_
_entity.id
_entity.type
_entity.pdbx_description
1 polymer ?
#
loop_
_entity_poly.entity_id
_entity_poly.type
_entity_poly.pdbx_seq_one_letter_code
_entity_poly.pdbx_strand_id
1 'polypeptide(L)'
;MSPTLVAIIGIVGMLLIMFLRMPVGFAMALAGFVGMSYFLSPQAAFHILATDIWGQFSAYGLSVIPLFIFMGYICFNSGISV
;
A
#
# COMPACT_ATOMS: atom_id res chain seq x y z
N MET A 1 -11.47 12.46 -23.00
CA MET A 1 -10.88 13.59 -22.26
C MET A 1 -9.39 13.63 -22.54
N SER A 2 -8.74 14.79 -22.54
CA SER A 2 -7.28 14.81 -22.64
C SER A 2 -6.66 14.13 -21.40
N PRO A 3 -5.67 13.24 -21.57
CA PRO A 3 -5.06 12.52 -20.45
C PRO A 3 -4.51 13.45 -19.37
N THR A 4 -3.99 14.60 -19.79
CA THR A 4 -3.46 15.66 -18.91
C THR A 4 -4.55 16.26 -18.03
N LEU A 5 -5.74 16.53 -18.55
CA LEU A 5 -6.82 17.12 -17.77
C LEU A 5 -7.35 16.14 -16.72
N VAL A 6 -7.45 14.85 -17.05
CA VAL A 6 -7.83 13.81 -16.10
C VAL A 6 -6.79 13.67 -14.99
N ALA A 7 -5.50 13.72 -15.32
CA ALA A 7 -4.42 13.71 -14.32
C ALA A 7 -4.49 14.92 -13.38
N ILE A 8 -4.73 16.12 -13.92
CA ILE A 8 -4.88 17.34 -13.11
C ILE A 8 -6.08 17.22 -12.16
N ILE A 9 -7.22 16.74 -12.64
CA ILE A 9 -8.41 16.52 -11.80
C ILE A 9 -8.13 15.48 -10.71
N GLY A 10 -7.42 14.40 -11.03
CA GLY A 10 -7.03 13.37 -10.05
C GLY A 10 -6.15 13.93 -8.94
N ILE A 11 -5.15 14.76 -9.29
CA ILE A 11 -4.25 15.41 -8.31
C ILE A 11 -5.03 16.38 -7.43
N VAL A 12 -5.85 17.25 -8.02
CA VAL A 12 -6.67 18.22 -7.26
C VAL A 12 -7.66 17.49 -6.35
N GLY A 13 -8.31 16.42 -6.85
CA GLY A 13 -9.20 15.57 -6.05
C GLY A 13 -8.47 14.92 -4.88
N MET A 14 -7.28 14.37 -5.09
CA MET A 14 -6.45 13.79 -4.02
C MET A 14 -6.12 14.83 -2.93
N LEU A 15 -5.71 16.03 -3.34
CA LEU A 15 -5.39 17.12 -2.42
C LEU A 15 -6.61 17.54 -1.59
N LEU A 16 -7.79 17.64 -2.21
CA LEU A 16 -9.04 17.94 -1.51
C LEU A 16 -9.36 16.89 -0.44
N ILE A 17 -9.20 15.60 -0.76
CA ILE A 17 -9.46 14.53 0.21
C ILE A 17 -8.44 14.54 1.36
N MET A 18 -7.20 14.93 1.08
CA MET A 18 -6.19 15.19 2.11
C MET A 18 -6.61 16.31 3.08
N PHE A 19 -7.21 17.40 2.58
CA PHE A 19 -7.72 18.48 3.43
C PHE A 19 -8.85 18.03 4.36
N LEU A 20 -9.58 16.97 4.01
CA LEU A 20 -10.57 16.32 4.87
C LEU A 20 -9.95 15.50 6.02
N ARG A 21 -8.65 15.68 6.31
CA ARG A 21 -7.88 14.94 7.32
C ARG A 21 -7.76 13.44 7.05
N MET A 22 -7.96 13.01 5.79
CA MET A 22 -7.73 11.63 5.44
C MET A 22 -6.22 11.34 5.42
N PRO A 23 -5.74 10.21 6.00
CA PRO A 23 -4.33 9.88 5.96
C PRO A 23 -3.83 9.77 4.52
N VAL A 24 -2.62 10.27 4.29
CA VAL A 24 -2.00 10.39 2.96
C VAL A 24 -2.04 9.09 2.16
N GLY A 25 -1.74 7.96 2.81
CA GLY A 25 -1.74 6.66 2.16
C GLY A 25 -3.11 6.27 1.58
N PHE A 26 -4.20 6.53 2.30
CA PHE A 26 -5.54 6.28 1.78
C PHE A 26 -5.86 7.22 0.62
N ALA A 27 -5.47 8.50 0.71
CA ALA A 27 -5.72 9.47 -0.35
C ALA A 27 -5.00 9.06 -1.65
N MET A 28 -3.75 8.64 -1.54
CA MET A 28 -2.96 8.13 -2.66
C MET A 28 -3.53 6.83 -3.23
N ALA A 29 -3.95 5.90 -2.38
CA ALA A 29 -4.55 4.64 -2.83
C ALA A 29 -5.85 4.87 -3.60
N LEU A 30 -6.73 5.74 -3.10
CA LEU A 30 -8.01 6.06 -3.73
C LEU A 30 -7.80 6.81 -5.06
N ALA A 31 -6.94 7.82 -5.08
CA ALA A 31 -6.65 8.57 -6.30
C ALA A 31 -5.99 7.69 -7.38
N GLY A 32 -5.04 6.83 -6.98
CA GLY A 32 -4.41 5.85 -7.85
C GLY A 32 -5.41 4.83 -8.40
N PHE A 33 -6.26 4.27 -7.54
CA PHE A 33 -7.29 3.30 -7.94
C PHE A 33 -8.31 3.92 -8.92
N VAL A 34 -8.85 5.10 -8.60
CA VAL A 34 -9.81 5.80 -9.47
C VAL A 34 -9.16 6.17 -10.80
N GLY A 35 -7.93 6.67 -10.79
CA GLY A 35 -7.16 6.98 -12.00
C GLY A 35 -6.94 5.74 -12.88
N MET A 36 -6.49 4.64 -12.30
CA MET A 36 -6.29 3.37 -13.03
C MET A 36 -7.61 2.80 -13.57
N SER A 37 -8.70 2.91 -12.81
CA SER A 37 -10.03 2.46 -13.24
C SER A 37 -10.55 3.23 -14.46
N TYR A 38 -10.21 4.51 -14.56
CA TYR A 38 -10.61 5.39 -15.66
C TYR A 38 -9.75 5.18 -16.91
N PHE A 39 -8.44 4.96 -16.76
CA PHE A 39 -7.51 4.85 -17.89
C PHE A 39 -7.39 3.44 -18.49
N LEU A 40 -7.45 2.39 -17.67
CA LEU A 40 -7.35 1.00 -18.15
C LEU A 40 -8.75 0.36 -18.22
N SER A 41 -9.23 -0.10 -17.08
CA SER A 41 -10.56 -0.67 -16.86
C SER A 41 -10.73 -0.94 -15.37
N PRO A 42 -11.97 -1.02 -14.86
CA PRO A 42 -12.21 -1.41 -13.47
C PRO A 42 -11.62 -2.78 -13.14
N GLN A 43 -11.74 -3.77 -14.04
CA GLN A 43 -11.16 -5.10 -13.80
C GLN A 43 -9.64 -5.05 -13.68
N ALA A 44 -8.95 -4.29 -14.54
CA ALA A 44 -7.50 -4.14 -14.47
C ALA A 44 -7.06 -3.42 -13.18
N ALA A 45 -7.79 -2.38 -12.77
CA ALA A 45 -7.49 -1.65 -11.54
C ALA A 45 -7.60 -2.55 -10.29
N PHE A 46 -8.63 -3.39 -10.21
CA PHE A 46 -8.75 -4.37 -9.12
C PHE A 46 -7.63 -5.42 -9.13
N HIS A 47 -7.25 -5.91 -10.31
CA HIS A 47 -6.15 -6.85 -10.42
C HIS A 47 -4.85 -6.21 -9.92
N ILE A 48 -4.50 -5.02 -10.39
CA ILE A 48 -3.28 -4.31 -9.96
C ILE A 48 -3.29 -4.09 -8.45
N LEU A 49 -4.40 -3.60 -7.90
CA LEU A 49 -4.54 -3.37 -6.46
C LEU A 49 -4.31 -4.66 -5.64
N ALA A 50 -4.88 -5.79 -6.07
CA ALA A 50 -4.68 -7.08 -5.41
C ALA A 50 -3.23 -7.56 -5.51
N THR A 51 -2.59 -7.36 -6.66
CA THR A 51 -1.20 -7.78 -6.89
C THR A 51 -0.23 -6.95 -6.05
N ASP A 52 -0.44 -5.63 -5.96
CA ASP A 52 0.38 -4.73 -5.16
C ASP A 52 0.24 -5.02 -3.66
N ILE A 53 -0.98 -5.21 -3.18
CA ILE A 53 -1.24 -5.59 -1.78
C ILE A 53 -0.51 -6.91 -1.48
N TRP A 54 -0.67 -7.92 -2.32
CA TRP A 54 0.01 -9.21 -2.14
C TRP A 54 1.54 -9.05 -2.13
N GLY A 55 2.09 -8.24 -3.03
CA GLY A 55 3.53 -7.97 -3.11
C GLY A 55 4.09 -7.33 -1.84
N GLN A 56 3.36 -6.38 -1.24
CA GLN A 56 3.77 -5.74 0.01
C GLN A 56 3.71 -6.69 1.20
N PHE A 57 2.64 -7.47 1.34
CA PHE A 57 2.50 -8.42 2.45
C PHE A 57 3.41 -9.64 2.32
N SER A 58 3.78 -10.02 1.10
CA SER A 58 4.71 -11.11 0.83
C SER A 58 6.18 -10.67 0.84
N ALA A 59 6.46 -9.40 1.19
CA ALA A 59 7.80 -8.87 1.20
C ALA A 59 8.66 -9.60 2.25
N TYR A 60 9.87 -10.00 1.83
CA TYR A 60 10.83 -10.68 2.71
C TYR A 60 11.15 -9.87 3.98
N GLY A 61 11.12 -8.54 3.92
CA GLY A 61 11.32 -7.69 5.10
C GLY A 61 10.34 -7.96 6.24
N LEU A 62 9.10 -8.36 5.94
CA LEU A 62 8.10 -8.68 6.96
C LEU A 62 8.36 -10.04 7.62
N SER A 63 9.03 -10.98 6.94
CA SER A 63 9.38 -12.29 7.53
C SER A 63 10.53 -12.20 8.54
N VAL A 64 11.36 -11.16 8.45
CA VAL A 64 12.43 -10.88 9.41
C VAL A 64 11.86 -10.65 10.82
N ILE A 65 10.67 -10.04 10.94
CA ILE A 65 10.05 -9.73 12.25
C ILE A 65 9.70 -11.02 13.03
N PRO A 66 8.91 -11.98 12.49
CA PRO A 66 8.68 -13.26 13.16
C PRO A 66 9.94 -14.05 13.44
N LEU A 67 10.90 -14.08 12.51
CA LEU A 67 12.16 -14.81 12.68
C LEU A 67 13.02 -14.22 13.80
N PHE A 68 13.04 -12.89 13.94
CA PHE A 68 13.73 -12.21 15.04
C PHE A 68 13.09 -12.55 16.39
N ILE A 69 11.75 -12.52 16.47
CA ILE A 69 11.01 -12.92 17.67
C ILE A 69 11.30 -14.39 18.03
N PHE A 70 11.29 -15.27 17.01
CA PHE A 70 11.57 -16.70 17.20
C PHE A 70 12.99 -16.94 17.71
N MET A 71 14.00 -16.27 17.13
CA MET A 71 15.37 -16.32 17.62
C MET A 71 15.48 -15.88 19.08
N GLY A 72 14.82 -14.77 19.44
CA GLY A 72 14.78 -14.29 20.82
C GLY A 72 14.22 -15.33 21.78
N TYR A 73 13.16 -16.04 21.38
CA TYR A 73 12.55 -17.11 22.17
C TYR A 73 13.48 -18.31 22.38
N ILE A 74 14.28 -18.67 21.37
CA ILE A 74 15.30 -19.72 21.48
C ILE A 74 16.40 -19.30 22.46
N CYS A 75 16.90 -18.07 22.37
CA CYS A 75 17.94 -17.55 23.25
C CYS A 75 17.48 -17.51 24.72
N PHE A 76 16.22 -17.13 24.96
CA PHE A 76 15.59 -17.13 26.29
C PHE A 76 15.52 -18.55 26.89
N ASN A 77 15.03 -19.54 26.12
CA ASN A 77 14.94 -20.92 26.62
C ASN A 77 16.31 -21.61 26.76
N SER A 78 17.32 -21.14 26.03
CA SER A 78 18.68 -21.68 26.09
C SER A 78 19.52 -21.08 27.24
N GLY A 79 18.98 -20.14 28.02
CA GLY A 79 19.68 -19.48 29.13
C GLY A 79 20.84 -18.57 28.70
N ILE A 80 20.90 -18.20 27.42
CA ILE A 80 21.92 -17.30 26.84
C ILE A 80 21.46 -15.84 26.93
N SER A 81 20.14 -15.60 26.98
CA SER A 81 19.55 -14.30 27.26
C SER A 81 19.18 -14.21 28.74
N VAL A 82 19.55 -13.10 29.38
CA VAL A 82 19.07 -12.69 30.72
C VAL A 82 17.60 -12.30 30.64
#